data_AF-A0A538GUY4-F1
#
_entry.id   AF-A0A538GUY4-F1
#
_cell.length_a   1.000
_cell.length_b   1.000
_cell.length_c   1.000
_cell.angle_alpha   90.00
_cell.angle_beta   90.00
_cell.angle_gamma   90.00
#
_symmetry.space_group_name_H-M   'P 1'
#
loop_
_entity.id
_entity.type
_entity.pdbx_description
1 polymer ?
#
loop_
_entity_poly.entity_id
_entity_poly.type
_entity_poly.pdbx_seq_one_letter_code
_entity_poly.pdbx_strand_id
1 'polypeptide(L)'
;MHRVRPAAAEPEGLLVLFHGRGADELDLLPLFDVLDPERRLLGVAPRGPLSLPPGGAHWYAVWRIGYPDPATFTSTYELVSAWLDELLAEHDLPFALGGFSQGAVMSYA
;
A
#
# COMPACT_ATOMS: atom_id res chain seq x y z
N MET A 1 -1.31 -10.22 -0.20
CA MET A 1 -0.25 -10.40 0.84
C MET A 1 0.13 -9.01 1.33
N HIS A 2 0.37 -8.84 2.63
CA HIS A 2 0.84 -7.58 3.21
C HIS A 2 1.90 -7.85 4.28
N ARG A 3 2.65 -6.81 4.65
CA ARG A 3 3.55 -6.80 5.81
C ARG A 3 3.00 -5.85 6.86
N VAL A 4 3.26 -6.21 8.10
CA VAL A 4 2.90 -5.42 9.26
C VAL A 4 4.17 -5.03 9.99
N ARG A 5 4.28 -3.74 10.34
CA ARG A 5 5.22 -3.23 11.32
C ARG A 5 4.43 -2.93 12.61
N PRO A 6 4.56 -3.78 13.66
CA PRO A 6 3.80 -3.60 14.89
C PRO A 6 4.10 -2.25 15.56
N ALA A 7 3.08 -1.65 16.17
CA ALA A 7 3.27 -0.57 17.12
C ALA A 7 4.08 -1.05 18.34
N ALA A 8 4.71 -0.13 19.07
CA ALA A 8 5.45 -0.45 20.29
C ALA A 8 4.54 -0.74 21.50
N ALA A 9 3.30 -0.23 21.46
CA ALA A 9 2.25 -0.42 22.45
C ALA A 9 0.89 -0.59 21.73
N GLU A 10 -0.21 -0.35 22.45
CA GLU A 10 -1.54 -0.27 21.82
C GLU A 10 -1.50 0.79 20.70
N PRO A 11 -1.86 0.45 19.45
CA PRO A 11 -1.71 1.36 18.33
C PRO A 11 -2.66 2.56 18.46
N GLU A 12 -2.11 3.76 18.30
CA GLU A 12 -2.88 5.02 18.30
C GLU A 12 -3.56 5.27 16.93
N GLY A 13 -3.16 4.52 15.91
CA GLY A 13 -3.64 4.65 14.54
C GLY A 13 -2.98 3.67 13.58
N LEU A 14 -3.42 3.72 12.32
CA LEU A 14 -2.89 2.95 11.21
C LEU A 14 -2.09 3.86 10.26
N LEU A 15 -0.96 3.35 9.77
CA LEU A 15 -0.24 3.94 8.64
C LEU A 15 -0.19 2.88 7.53
N VAL A 16 -0.87 3.12 6.43
CA VAL A 16 -0.92 2.20 5.29
C VAL A 16 -0.12 2.79 4.14
N LEU A 17 0.90 2.08 3.66
CA LEU A 17 1.80 2.57 2.60
C LEU A 17 1.84 1.63 1.40
N PHE A 18 1.54 2.15 0.20
CA PHE A 18 1.55 1.42 -1.06
C PHE A 18 2.85 1.65 -1.85
N HIS A 19 3.53 0.56 -2.23
CA HIS A 19 4.83 0.62 -2.90
C HIS A 19 4.77 1.13 -4.34
N GLY A 20 5.92 1.48 -4.90
CA GLY A 20 6.04 1.89 -6.30
C GLY A 20 6.03 0.72 -7.29
N ARG A 21 5.97 1.03 -8.59
CA ARG A 21 6.02 0.02 -9.65
C ARG A 21 7.30 -0.82 -9.57
N GLY A 22 7.17 -2.14 -9.61
CA GLY A 22 8.30 -3.08 -9.65
C GLY A 22 9.04 -3.23 -8.32
N ALA A 23 8.49 -2.65 -7.24
CA ALA A 23 8.90 -2.88 -5.86
C ALA A 23 7.99 -3.95 -5.22
N ASP A 24 8.09 -4.14 -3.92
CA ASP A 24 7.18 -4.96 -3.14
C ASP A 24 6.87 -4.40 -1.75
N GLU A 25 6.19 -5.22 -0.94
CA GLU A 25 5.72 -4.82 0.38
C GLU A 25 6.84 -4.61 1.43
N LEU A 26 8.08 -5.04 1.14
CA LEU A 26 9.23 -4.86 2.02
C LEU A 26 9.96 -3.53 1.79
N ASP A 27 9.88 -2.97 0.57
CA ASP A 27 10.60 -1.75 0.18
C ASP A 27 10.20 -0.52 1.02
N LEU A 28 9.00 -0.54 1.61
CA LEU A 28 8.48 0.56 2.42
C LEU A 28 8.75 0.40 3.92
N LEU A 29 9.28 -0.75 4.37
CA LEU A 29 9.57 -0.97 5.79
C LEU A 29 10.44 0.12 6.42
N PRO A 30 11.54 0.57 5.78
CA PRO A 30 12.36 1.66 6.33
C PRO A 30 11.63 3.02 6.41
N LEU A 31 10.64 3.26 5.54
CA LEU A 31 9.92 4.54 5.52
C LEU A 31 9.01 4.70 6.73
N PHE A 32 8.46 3.61 7.25
CA PHE A 32 7.68 3.65 8.48
C PHE A 32 8.49 4.19 9.66
N ASP A 33 9.77 3.80 9.78
CA ASP A 33 10.63 4.26 10.88
C ASP A 33 11.01 5.74 10.77
N VAL A 34 10.94 6.31 9.55
CA VAL A 34 11.14 7.76 9.33
C VAL A 34 9.87 8.55 9.67
N LEU A 35 8.70 8.05 9.29
CA LEU A 35 7.42 8.74 9.47
C LEU A 35 6.86 8.60 10.90
N ASP A 36 7.12 7.47 11.54
CA ASP A 36 6.66 7.15 12.89
C ASP A 36 7.80 6.47 13.66
N PRO A 37 8.83 7.23 14.08
CA PRO A 37 10.02 6.70 14.75
C PRO A 37 9.73 6.14 16.14
N GLU A 38 8.68 6.64 16.80
CA GLU A 38 8.24 6.15 18.11
C GLU A 38 7.38 4.90 18.01
N ARG A 39 7.05 4.46 16.79
CA ARG A 39 6.20 3.29 16.51
C ARG A 39 4.84 3.37 17.22
N ARG A 40 4.21 4.55 17.18
CA ARG A 40 2.86 4.76 17.73
C ARG A 40 1.77 4.16 16.84
N LEU A 41 2.05 4.00 15.55
CA LEU A 41 1.11 3.52 14.54
C LEU A 41 1.39 2.07 14.13
N LEU A 42 0.32 1.31 13.93
CA LEU A 42 0.39 0.02 13.25
C LEU A 42 0.66 0.28 11.75
N GLY A 43 1.87 -0.07 11.30
CA GLY A 43 2.26 0.09 9.90
C GLY A 43 1.82 -1.10 9.07
N VAL A 44 1.19 -0.86 7.93
CA VAL A 44 0.74 -1.93 7.00
C VAL A 44 1.19 -1.60 5.57
N ALA A 45 1.89 -2.53 4.93
CA ALA A 45 2.32 -2.42 3.54
C ALA A 45 1.77 -3.59 2.73
N PRO A 46 0.75 -3.41 1.89
CA PRO A 46 0.29 -4.43 0.96
C PRO A 46 1.18 -4.56 -0.28
N ARG A 47 1.16 -5.75 -0.88
CA ARG A 47 1.79 -6.06 -2.16
C ARG A 47 0.78 -5.90 -3.30
N GLY A 48 1.16 -5.19 -4.36
CA GLY A 48 0.40 -5.15 -5.60
C GLY A 48 0.19 -6.55 -6.21
N PRO A 49 -0.97 -6.84 -6.81
CA PRO A 49 -1.33 -8.20 -7.20
C PRO A 49 -0.64 -8.68 -8.47
N LEU A 50 -0.08 -7.77 -9.27
CA LEU A 50 0.46 -8.10 -10.59
C LEU A 50 1.97 -8.33 -10.52
N SER A 51 2.44 -9.38 -11.19
CA SER A 51 3.87 -9.63 -11.44
C SER A 51 4.16 -9.44 -12.93
N LEU A 52 4.75 -8.30 -13.29
CA LEU A 52 5.00 -7.89 -14.67
C LEU A 52 6.50 -7.61 -14.90
N PRO A 53 7.02 -7.75 -16.14
CA PRO A 53 8.37 -7.32 -16.47
C PRO A 53 8.59 -5.82 -16.12
N PRO A 54 9.81 -5.42 -15.69
CA PRO A 54 11.03 -6.23 -15.57
C PRO A 54 11.16 -7.03 -14.25
N GLY A 55 10.13 -7.09 -13.42
CA GLY A 55 10.14 -7.78 -12.11
C GLY A 55 9.33 -7.03 -11.06
N GLY A 56 9.30 -7.58 -9.84
CA GLY A 56 8.59 -7.02 -8.69
C GLY A 56 7.07 -7.06 -8.80
N ALA A 57 6.39 -6.39 -7.88
CA ALA A 57 4.94 -6.24 -7.84
C ALA A 57 4.47 -4.91 -8.44
N HIS A 58 3.28 -4.93 -9.02
CA HIS A 58 2.67 -3.80 -9.73
C HIS A 58 1.20 -3.70 -9.33
N TRP A 59 0.69 -2.47 -9.31
CA TRP A 59 -0.73 -2.20 -9.04
C TRP A 59 -1.57 -2.22 -10.32
N TYR A 60 -0.97 -1.86 -11.44
CA TYR A 60 -1.62 -1.87 -12.75
C TYR A 60 -0.55 -1.93 -13.85
N ALA A 61 -0.94 -2.44 -15.02
CA ALA A 61 -0.09 -2.42 -16.19
C ALA A 61 0.05 -0.98 -16.72
N VAL A 62 1.22 -0.65 -17.28
CA VAL A 62 1.50 0.66 -17.88
C VAL A 62 2.02 0.42 -19.28
N TRP A 63 1.16 0.64 -20.28
CA TRP A 63 1.55 0.56 -21.69
C TRP A 63 2.24 1.84 -22.17
N ARG A 64 1.89 2.97 -21.55
CA ARG A 64 2.50 4.28 -21.78
C ARG A 64 2.54 5.06 -20.48
N ILE A 65 3.67 5.70 -20.18
CA ILE A 65 3.80 6.53 -18.97
C ILE A 65 2.67 7.57 -18.93
N GLY A 66 1.99 7.66 -17.78
CA GLY A 66 0.83 8.54 -17.59
C GLY A 66 -0.51 7.93 -18.00
N TYR A 67 -0.52 6.72 -18.56
CA TYR A 67 -1.72 6.01 -19.01
C TYR A 67 -1.77 4.63 -18.35
N PRO A 68 -2.40 4.50 -17.17
CA PRO A 68 -2.75 3.21 -16.59
C PRO A 68 -3.56 2.39 -17.59
N ASP A 69 -3.29 1.10 -17.65
CA ASP A 69 -4.20 0.17 -18.30
C ASP A 69 -5.54 0.12 -17.53
N PRO A 70 -6.68 0.48 -18.15
CA PRO A 70 -7.93 0.61 -17.42
C PRO A 70 -8.40 -0.70 -16.77
N ALA A 71 -8.23 -1.84 -17.45
CA ALA A 71 -8.73 -3.12 -16.97
C ALA A 71 -7.99 -3.57 -15.71
N THR A 72 -6.65 -3.56 -15.74
CA THR A 72 -5.83 -3.95 -14.57
C THR A 72 -5.92 -2.94 -13.43
N PHE A 73 -6.08 -1.65 -13.75
CA PHE A 73 -6.29 -0.61 -12.75
C PHE A 73 -7.61 -0.83 -12.00
N THR A 74 -8.74 -0.90 -12.69
CA THR A 74 -10.06 -1.06 -12.05
C THR A 74 -10.13 -2.35 -11.24
N SER A 75 -9.66 -3.46 -11.78
CA SER A 75 -9.66 -4.75 -11.07
C SER A 75 -8.81 -4.71 -9.80
N THR A 76 -7.64 -4.07 -9.83
CA THR A 76 -6.79 -3.95 -8.64
C THR A 76 -7.37 -2.95 -7.65
N TYR A 77 -7.95 -1.85 -8.11
CA TYR A 77 -8.61 -0.85 -7.27
C TYR A 77 -9.76 -1.48 -6.47
N GLU A 78 -10.67 -2.21 -7.13
CA GLU A 78 -11.76 -2.92 -6.43
C GLU A 78 -11.24 -3.90 -5.37
N LEU A 79 -10.23 -4.70 -5.72
CA LEU A 79 -9.62 -5.66 -4.80
C LEU A 79 -8.98 -4.99 -3.57
N VAL A 80 -8.22 -3.92 -3.81
CA VAL A 80 -7.47 -3.23 -2.74
C VAL A 80 -8.41 -2.40 -1.87
N SER A 81 -9.45 -1.79 -2.44
CA SER A 81 -10.47 -1.06 -1.68
C SER A 81 -11.23 -1.99 -0.74
N ALA A 82 -11.68 -3.15 -1.23
CA ALA A 82 -12.35 -4.13 -0.38
C ALA A 82 -11.43 -4.63 0.76
N TRP A 83 -10.16 -4.92 0.44
CA TRP A 83 -9.17 -5.30 1.45
C TRP A 83 -8.91 -4.18 2.47
N LEU A 84 -8.84 -2.92 2.03
CA LEU A 84 -8.63 -1.77 2.90
C LEU A 84 -9.84 -1.57 3.82
N ASP A 85 -11.07 -1.68 3.31
CA ASP A 85 -12.29 -1.60 4.11
C ASP A 85 -12.30 -2.65 5.23
N GLU A 86 -11.92 -3.90 4.92
CA GLU A 86 -11.78 -4.98 5.90
C GLU A 86 -10.73 -4.65 6.96
N LEU A 87 -9.54 -4.19 6.54
CA LEU A 87 -8.47 -3.81 7.45
C LEU A 87 -8.88 -2.67 8.39
N LEU A 88 -9.53 -1.64 7.85
CA LEU A 88 -9.97 -0.48 8.64
C LEU A 88 -11.07 -0.88 9.63
N ALA A 89 -12.01 -1.73 9.22
CA ALA A 89 -13.07 -2.23 10.09
C ALA A 89 -12.56 -3.16 11.20
N GLU A 90 -11.51 -3.96 10.93
CA GLU A 90 -10.89 -4.83 11.94
C GLU A 90 -10.27 -4.04 13.09
N HIS A 91 -9.65 -2.91 12.78
CA HIS A 91 -8.92 -2.11 13.77
C HIS A 91 -9.73 -0.97 14.40
N ASP A 92 -10.66 -0.36 13.66
CA ASP A 92 -11.49 0.77 14.13
C ASP A 92 -10.64 1.93 14.73
N LEU A 93 -9.55 2.28 14.05
CA LEU A 93 -8.60 3.32 14.46
C LEU A 93 -8.50 4.45 13.43
N PRO A 94 -8.08 5.67 13.83
CA PRO A 94 -7.68 6.71 12.89
C PRO A 94 -6.57 6.19 11.96
N PHE A 95 -6.64 6.54 10.68
CA PHE A 95 -5.68 6.05 9.69
C PHE A 95 -5.12 7.15 8.79
N ALA A 96 -3.91 6.91 8.31
CA ALA A 96 -3.30 7.61 7.19
C ALA A 96 -2.98 6.61 6.08
N LEU A 97 -3.38 6.96 4.85
CA LEU A 97 -3.08 6.20 3.64
C LEU A 97 -2.13 7.01 2.75
N GLY A 98 -1.09 6.36 2.24
CA GLY A 98 -0.16 6.98 1.32
C GLY A 98 0.57 5.96 0.44
N GLY A 99 1.37 6.45 -0.48
CA GLY A 99 2.16 5.59 -1.35
C GLY A 99 3.13 6.36 -2.22
N PHE A 100 3.92 5.62 -2.99
CA PHE A 100 4.90 6.18 -3.92
C PHE A 100 4.58 5.78 -5.36
N SER A 101 4.68 6.72 -6.32
CA SER A 101 4.48 6.45 -7.76
C SER A 101 3.13 5.75 -8.04
N GLN A 102 3.09 4.51 -8.56
CA GLN A 102 1.83 3.76 -8.70
C GLN A 102 1.07 3.64 -7.38
N GLY A 103 1.76 3.40 -6.27
CA GLY A 103 1.14 3.36 -4.95
C GLY A 103 0.48 4.69 -4.58
N ALA A 104 1.11 5.82 -4.93
CA ALA A 104 0.51 7.15 -4.70
C ALA A 104 -0.76 7.35 -5.54
N VAL A 105 -0.79 6.85 -6.78
CA VAL A 105 -1.99 6.88 -7.63
C VAL A 105 -3.10 6.05 -7.00
N MET A 106 -2.80 4.82 -6.55
CA MET A 106 -3.77 3.95 -5.89
C MET A 106 -4.29 4.56 -4.58
N SER A 107 -3.44 5.25 -3.80
CA SER A 107 -3.87 5.91 -2.56
C SER A 107 -4.73 7.16 -2.77
N TYR A 108 -4.64 7.80 -3.95
CA TYR A 108 -5.39 9.00 -4.29
C TYR A 108 -6.72 8.73 -5.00
N ALA A 109 -6.81 7.58 -5.69
CA ALA A 109 -7.91 7.23 -6.59
C ALA A 109 -9.26 7.04 -5.89
#